data_AF-A0A923QC62-F1
#
_entry.id   AF-A0A923QC62-F1
#
_cell.length_a   1.000
_cell.length_b   1.000
_cell.length_c   1.000
_cell.angle_alpha   90.00
_cell.angle_beta   90.00
_cell.angle_gamma   90.00
#
_symmetry.space_group_name_H-M   'P 1'
#
loop_
_entity.id
_entity.type
_entity.pdbx_description
1 polymer ?
#
loop_
_entity_poly.entity_id
_entity_poly.type
_entity_poly.pdbx_seq_one_letter_code
_entity_poly.pdbx_strand_id
1 'polypeptide(L)'
;MNAKQTASRRSLKSDLARVDAHVIKEDEYDELPEFTEEMFARAMVNKGGRPVSESPRKLISLRLPADVIERWKATGPGWQTRMAERLSRAR
;
A
#
# COMPACT_ATOMS: atom_id res chain seq x y z
N MET A 1 18.30 -16.07 1.59
CA MET A 1 17.32 -16.52 0.57
C MET A 1 16.19 -15.50 0.54
N ASN A 2 16.17 -14.64 -0.48
CA ASN A 2 15.24 -13.51 -0.55
C ASN A 2 13.92 -13.99 -1.16
N ALA A 3 12.80 -13.81 -0.48
CA ALA A 3 11.49 -14.22 -0.98
C ALA A 3 11.12 -13.35 -2.19
N LYS A 4 11.44 -13.85 -3.39
CA LYS A 4 10.89 -13.35 -4.66
C LYS A 4 9.39 -13.67 -4.64
N GLN A 5 8.60 -12.81 -4.00
CA GLN A 5 7.16 -12.86 -4.14
C GLN A 5 6.86 -12.42 -5.57
N THR A 6 6.63 -13.38 -6.46
CA THR A 6 6.12 -13.13 -7.80
C THR A 6 4.84 -12.33 -7.67
N ALA A 7 4.84 -11.11 -8.22
CA ALA A 7 3.65 -10.27 -8.29
C ALA A 7 2.46 -11.12 -8.75
N SER A 8 1.35 -11.05 -8.01
CA SER A 8 0.11 -11.73 -8.37
C SER A 8 -0.20 -11.48 -9.85
N ARG A 9 -0.58 -12.53 -10.58
CA ARG A 9 -0.96 -12.42 -12.01
C ARG A 9 -2.06 -11.36 -12.11
N ARG A 10 -1.90 -10.40 -13.02
CA ARG A 10 -2.94 -9.42 -13.37
C ARG A 10 -4.23 -10.20 -13.67
N SER A 11 -5.16 -10.20 -12.72
CA SER A 11 -6.44 -10.92 -12.81
C SER A 11 -7.48 -10.17 -13.63
N LEU A 12 -7.13 -8.96 -14.08
CA LEU A 12 -7.95 -8.17 -14.99
C LEU A 12 -7.94 -8.85 -16.36
N LYS A 13 -9.06 -9.50 -16.67
CA LYS A 13 -9.38 -10.06 -18.00
C LYS A 13 -9.66 -8.96 -19.03
N SER A 14 -9.72 -7.71 -18.60
CA SER A 14 -9.95 -6.56 -19.48
C SER A 14 -8.72 -6.27 -20.33
N ASP A 15 -8.93 -6.03 -21.61
CA ASP A 15 -7.91 -5.51 -22.51
C ASP A 15 -7.68 -4.02 -22.25
N LEU A 16 -6.75 -3.74 -21.33
CA LEU A 16 -6.41 -2.37 -20.95
C LEU A 16 -5.72 -1.60 -22.09
N ALA A 17 -5.01 -2.28 -22.99
CA ALA A 17 -4.34 -1.62 -24.10
C ALA A 17 -5.35 -1.02 -25.09
N ARG A 18 -6.46 -1.73 -25.33
CA ARG A 18 -7.58 -1.21 -26.13
C ARG A 18 -8.25 0.00 -25.48
N VAL A 19 -8.43 -0.04 -24.15
CA VAL A 19 -9.05 1.08 -23.40
C VAL A 19 -8.14 2.30 -23.42
N ASP A 20 -6.85 2.13 -23.18
CA ASP A 20 -5.86 3.22 -23.18
C ASP A 20 -5.69 3.86 -24.57
N ALA A 21 -5.93 3.11 -25.64
CA ALA A 21 -5.87 3.60 -27.02
C ALA A 21 -7.14 4.38 -27.46
N HIS A 22 -8.23 4.33 -26.67
CA HIS A 22 -9.47 5.03 -27.00
C HIS A 22 -9.33 6.54 -26.82
N VAL A 23 -9.70 7.31 -27.83
CA VAL A 23 -9.73 8.77 -27.78
C VAL A 23 -11.18 9.19 -27.58
N ILE A 24 -11.42 9.90 -26.47
CA ILE A 24 -12.76 10.31 -26.09
C ILE A 24 -13.29 11.36 -27.07
N LYS A 25 -14.50 11.17 -27.57
CA LYS A 25 -15.22 12.07 -28.48
C LYS A 25 -16.29 12.86 -27.73
N GLU A 26 -16.74 13.95 -28.34
CA GLU A 26 -17.74 14.85 -27.75
C GLU A 26 -19.13 14.19 -27.63
N ASP A 27 -19.54 13.41 -28.63
CA ASP A 27 -20.82 12.69 -28.66
C ASP A 27 -20.95 11.64 -27.55
N GLU A 28 -19.83 11.17 -26.99
CA GLU A 28 -19.84 10.23 -25.86
C GLU A 28 -20.32 10.89 -24.55
N TYR A 29 -20.39 12.22 -24.49
CA TYR A 29 -20.86 12.97 -23.33
C TYR A 29 -22.34 13.38 -23.40
N ASP A 30 -22.98 13.27 -24.56
CA ASP A 30 -24.36 13.75 -24.78
C ASP A 30 -25.40 13.06 -23.87
N GLU A 31 -25.14 11.81 -23.49
CA GLU A 31 -26.01 11.02 -22.62
C GLU A 31 -25.73 11.23 -21.13
N LEU A 32 -24.65 11.94 -20.75
CA LEU A 32 -24.30 12.15 -19.35
C LEU A 32 -25.17 13.24 -18.72
N PRO A 33 -25.67 13.02 -17.49
CA PRO A 33 -26.41 14.06 -16.78
C PRO A 33 -25.49 15.23 -16.41
N GLU A 34 -26.05 16.45 -16.40
CA GLU A 34 -25.35 17.63 -15.90
C GLU A 34 -25.02 17.49 -14.40
N PHE A 35 -23.86 18.00 -14.00
CA PHE A 35 -23.48 18.04 -12.59
C PHE A 35 -24.22 19.16 -11.86
N THR A 36 -24.98 18.81 -10.82
CA THR A 36 -25.69 19.81 -9.99
C THR A 36 -24.86 20.25 -8.78
N GLU A 37 -25.14 21.44 -8.26
CA GLU A 37 -24.50 21.95 -7.03
C GLU A 37 -24.76 21.02 -5.83
N GLU A 38 -25.94 20.40 -5.74
CA GLU A 38 -26.27 19.42 -4.70
C GLU A 38 -25.37 18.18 -4.77
N MET A 39 -24.98 17.74 -5.98
CA MET A 39 -24.04 16.62 -6.15
C MET A 39 -22.65 16.97 -5.63
N PHE A 40 -22.19 18.20 -5.82
CA PHE A 40 -20.93 18.68 -5.26
C PHE A 40 -21.01 18.86 -3.74
N ALA A 41 -22.13 19.37 -3.22
CA ALA A 41 -22.33 19.58 -1.79
C ALA A 41 -22.25 18.28 -0.98
N ARG A 42 -22.68 17.14 -1.55
CA ARG A 42 -22.58 15.81 -0.93
C ARG A 42 -21.28 15.05 -1.25
N ALA A 43 -20.44 15.57 -2.14
CA ALA A 43 -19.25 14.85 -2.58
C ALA A 43 -18.19 14.82 -1.47
N MET A 44 -17.69 13.63 -1.14
CA MET A 44 -16.59 13.45 -0.18
C MET A 44 -15.32 13.03 -0.91
N VAL A 45 -14.25 13.82 -0.75
CA VAL A 45 -12.94 13.47 -1.31
C VAL A 45 -12.29 12.39 -0.45
N ASN A 46 -12.49 11.13 -0.84
CA ASN A 46 -11.70 10.03 -0.34
C ASN A 46 -10.41 9.96 -1.15
N LYS A 47 -9.29 10.37 -0.54
CA LYS A 47 -7.96 10.37 -1.18
C LYS A 47 -7.48 8.95 -1.59
N GLY A 48 -8.26 7.92 -1.25
CA GLY A 48 -7.87 6.52 -1.40
C GLY A 48 -6.66 6.17 -0.54
N GLY A 49 -6.31 4.90 -0.51
CA GLY A 49 -5.13 4.39 0.19
C GLY A 49 -5.45 3.37 1.27
N ARG A 50 -4.39 2.82 1.87
CA ARG A 50 -4.51 1.85 2.97
C ARG A 50 -5.03 2.59 4.21
N PRO A 51 -6.04 2.05 4.92
CA PRO A 51 -6.42 2.57 6.23
C PRO A 51 -5.20 2.72 7.14
N VAL A 52 -5.12 3.84 7.85
CA VAL A 52 -4.06 4.07 8.84
C VAL A 52 -4.19 2.99 9.91
N SER A 53 -3.08 2.31 10.24
CA SER A 53 -3.07 1.34 11.33
C SER A 53 -3.24 2.06 12.67
N GLU A 54 -4.06 1.52 13.56
CA GLU A 54 -4.26 2.08 14.91
C GLU A 54 -2.97 2.09 15.75
N SER A 55 -2.05 1.16 15.49
CA SER A 55 -0.76 1.03 16.19
C SER A 55 0.41 0.96 15.21
N PRO A 56 0.77 2.08 14.55
CA PRO A 56 1.85 2.07 13.59
C PRO A 56 3.20 1.87 14.29
N ARG A 57 4.08 1.08 13.66
CA ARG A 57 5.48 0.97 14.12
C ARG A 57 6.15 2.34 13.99
N LYS A 58 6.79 2.81 15.06
CA LYS A 58 7.56 4.05 15.06
C LYS A 58 9.00 3.74 14.69
N LEU A 59 9.52 4.45 13.69
CA LEU A 59 10.95 4.44 13.38
C LEU A 59 11.68 5.22 14.48
N ILE A 60 12.60 4.56 15.18
CA ILE A 60 13.43 5.19 16.20
C ILE A 60 14.90 4.98 15.87
N SER A 61 15.76 5.94 16.24
CA SER A 61 17.21 5.77 16.20
C SER A 61 17.69 5.20 17.52
N LEU A 62 17.95 3.89 17.56
CA LEU A 62 18.45 3.18 18.73
C LEU A 62 19.88 2.68 18.47
N ARG A 63 20.80 2.91 19.42
CA ARG A 63 22.14 2.33 19.38
C ARG A 63 22.15 1.00 20.14
N LEU A 64 22.60 -0.05 19.48
CA LEU A 64 22.78 -1.39 20.05
C LEU A 64 24.24 -1.81 19.86
N PRO A 65 24.79 -2.63 20.77
CA PRO A 65 26.09 -3.26 20.57
C PRO A 65 26.14 -4.04 19.24
N ALA A 66 27.30 -4.02 18.58
CA ALA A 66 27.46 -4.61 17.25
C ALA A 66 27.23 -6.13 17.25
N ASP A 67 27.70 -6.82 18.29
CA ASP A 67 27.51 -8.26 18.49
C ASP A 67 26.02 -8.64 18.56
N VAL A 68 25.19 -7.83 19.22
CA VAL A 68 23.75 -8.05 19.30
C VAL A 68 23.10 -7.94 17.91
N ILE A 69 23.48 -6.94 17.13
CA ILE A 69 22.96 -6.75 15.77
C ILE A 69 23.34 -7.93 14.88
N GLU A 70 24.59 -8.37 14.92
CA GLU A 70 25.06 -9.48 14.09
C GLU A 70 24.39 -10.81 14.47
N ARG A 71 24.20 -11.08 15.76
CA ARG A 71 23.42 -12.26 16.22
C ARG A 71 21.99 -12.24 15.67
N TRP A 72 21.34 -11.07 15.65
CA TRP A 72 20.00 -10.97 15.09
C TRP A 72 20.00 -11.11 13.56
N LYS A 73 20.89 -10.44 12.84
CA LYS A 73 21.02 -10.57 11.38
C LYS A 73 21.25 -12.03 10.95
N ALA A 74 22.05 -12.78 11.71
CA ALA A 74 22.30 -14.20 11.46
C ALA A 74 21.04 -15.07 11.50
N THR A 75 19.96 -14.62 12.17
CA THR A 75 18.66 -15.31 12.14
C THR A 75 17.95 -15.23 10.77
N GLY A 76 18.49 -14.47 9.82
CA GLY A 76 18.00 -14.37 8.44
C GLY A 76 16.97 -13.24 8.22
N PRO A 77 16.31 -13.21 7.05
CA PRO A 77 15.32 -12.19 6.71
C PRO A 77 14.24 -12.04 7.78
N GLY A 78 13.79 -10.80 8.03
CA GLY A 78 12.79 -10.50 9.06
C GLY A 78 13.31 -10.48 10.50
N TRP A 79 14.63 -10.46 10.73
CA TRP A 79 15.21 -10.43 12.07
C TRP A 79 14.75 -9.23 12.91
N GLN A 80 14.53 -8.06 12.31
CA GLN A 80 14.00 -6.88 13.00
C GLN A 80 12.58 -7.12 13.53
N THR A 81 11.74 -7.83 12.76
CA THR A 81 10.39 -8.19 13.19
C THR A 81 10.43 -9.14 14.38
N ARG A 82 11.26 -10.19 14.31
CA ARG A 82 11.46 -11.14 15.44
C ARG A 82 12.01 -10.43 16.68
N MET A 83 12.94 -9.49 16.51
CA MET A 83 13.48 -8.68 17.60
C MET A 83 12.38 -7.84 18.25
N ALA A 84 11.55 -7.16 17.46
CA ALA A 84 10.43 -6.35 17.97
C ALA A 84 9.40 -7.20 18.72
N GLU A 85 9.05 -8.39 18.22
CA GLU A 85 8.16 -9.34 18.91
C GLU A 85 8.75 -9.85 20.22
N ARG A 86 10.07 -10.05 20.27
CA ARG A 86 10.74 -10.47 21.51
C ARG A 86 10.69 -9.35 22.54
N LEU A 87 10.94 -8.10 22.13
CA LEU A 87 10.86 -6.93 23.00
C LEU A 87 9.43 -6.67 23.50
N SER A 88 8.40 -6.89 22.67
CA SER A 88 7.01 -6.69 23.10
C SER A 88 6.55 -7.71 24.15
N ARG A 89 7.17 -8.89 24.19
CA ARG A 89 6.85 -9.96 25.16
C ARG A 89 7.67 -9.87 26.45
N ALA A 90 8.75 -9.08 26.47
CA ALA A 90 9.71 -9.02 27.58
C ALA A 90 9.26 -8.08 28.73
N ARG A 91 7.96 -8.09 29.05
CA ARG A 91 7.39 -7.25 30.12
C ARG A 91 7.75 -7.78 31.50
#